data_AF-A0A0F2RPZ4-F1
#
_entry.id   AF-A0A0F2RPZ4-F1
#
_cell.length_a   1.000
_cell.length_b   1.000
_cell.length_c   1.000
_cell.angle_alpha   90.00
_cell.angle_beta   90.00
_cell.angle_gamma   90.00
#
_symmetry.space_group_name_H-M   'P 1'
#
loop_
_entity.id
_entity.type
_entity.pdbx_description
1 polymer ?
#
loop_
_entity_poly.entity_id
_entity_poly.type
_entity_poly.pdbx_seq_one_letter_code
_entity_poly.pdbx_strand_id
1 'polypeptide(L)' 'MIQRCTAITSGERASRAGRAVIDLALPEDLRLVRSGQHLIVFVEDTDHVVIVDFLHIRSDLPARIGRLLDDRSDD' A
#
# COMPACT_ATOMS: atom_id res chain seq x y z
N MET A 1 -4.63 5.56 -13.06
CA MET A 1 -3.80 5.05 -11.95
C MET A 1 -2.47 5.79 -11.85
N ILE A 2 -1.75 5.99 -12.95
CA ILE A 2 -0.49 6.75 -13.00
C ILE A 2 -0.60 8.15 -12.35
N GLN A 3 -1.61 8.94 -12.72
CA GLN A 3 -1.87 10.25 -12.10
C GLN A 3 -2.03 10.18 -10.56
N ARG A 4 -2.52 9.04 -10.05
CA ARG A 4 -2.66 8.81 -8.61
C ARG A 4 -1.31 8.58 -7.95
N CYS A 5 -0.41 7.82 -8.59
CA CYS A 5 0.95 7.62 -8.12
C CYS A 5 1.71 8.94 -8.07
N THR A 6 1.57 9.78 -9.09
CA THR A 6 2.17 11.13 -9.11
C THR A 6 1.69 12.00 -7.94
N ALA A 7 0.39 11.92 -7.61
CA ALA A 7 -0.18 12.65 -6.47
C ALA A 7 0.23 12.07 -5.10
N ILE A 8 0.70 10.82 -5.04
CA ILE A 8 1.27 10.24 -3.82
C ILE A 8 2.70 10.75 -3.65
N THR A 9 3.51 10.77 -4.71
CA THR A 9 4.89 11.27 -4.67
C THR A 9 5.00 12.76 -4.35
N SER A 10 3.95 13.56 -4.59
CA SER A 10 3.91 14.97 -4.20
C SER A 10 3.47 15.22 -2.75
N GLY A 11 3.12 14.15 -2.00
CA GLY A 11 2.58 14.28 -0.64
C GLY A 11 1.16 14.89 -0.58
N GLU A 12 0.50 15.09 -1.73
CA GLU A 12 -0.78 15.79 -1.85
C GLU A 12 -2.00 14.93 -1.47
N ARG A 13 -1.78 13.68 -1.05
CA ARG A 13 -2.85 12.71 -0.74
C ARG A 13 -2.73 12.21 0.68
N ALA A 14 -3.79 12.45 1.46
CA ALA A 14 -3.98 11.75 2.73
C ALA A 14 -3.99 10.23 2.50
N SER A 15 -2.95 9.57 3.01
CA SER A 15 -2.80 8.12 3.02
C SER A 15 -3.19 7.58 4.40
N ARG A 16 -3.69 6.33 4.45
CA ARG A 16 -4.02 5.67 5.71
C ARG A 16 -2.96 4.65 6.04
N ALA A 17 -2.61 4.53 7.33
CA ALA A 17 -1.76 3.46 7.82
C ALA A 17 -2.42 2.11 7.51
N GLY A 18 -1.71 1.24 6.79
CA GLY A 18 -2.20 -0.05 6.36
C GLY A 18 -2.61 -0.92 7.53
N ARG A 19 -1.86 -0.84 8.63
CA ARG A 19 -2.17 -1.58 9.86
C ARG A 19 -3.50 -1.22 10.53
N ALA A 20 -3.93 0.03 10.39
CA ALA A 20 -5.20 0.50 10.95
C ALA A 20 -6.40 0.12 10.07
N VAL A 21 -6.15 -0.38 8.86
CA VAL A 21 -7.20 -0.66 7.86
C VAL A 21 -7.32 -2.16 7.56
N ILE A 22 -6.22 -2.91 7.67
CA ILE A 22 -6.15 -4.31 7.24
C ILE A 22 -5.79 -5.22 8.42
N ASP A 23 -4.58 -5.09 8.98
CA ASP A 23 -4.07 -5.96 10.03
C ASP A 23 -2.93 -5.28 10.84
N LEU A 24 -2.97 -5.36 12.16
CA LEU A 24 -1.95 -4.82 13.06
C LEU A 24 -0.56 -5.44 12.88
N ALA A 25 -0.48 -6.64 12.31
CA ALA A 25 0.78 -7.30 11.97
C ALA A 25 1.51 -6.67 10.76
N LEU A 26 0.87 -5.74 10.04
CA LEU A 26 1.49 -5.09 8.89
C LEU A 26 2.57 -4.09 9.31
N PRO A 27 3.61 -3.92 8.46
CA PRO A 27 4.63 -2.90 8.64
C PRO A 27 4.02 -1.51 8.84
N GLU A 28 4.66 -0.71 9.70
CA GLU A 28 4.12 0.57 10.12
C GLU A 28 4.15 1.67 9.07
N ASP A 29 5.14 1.57 8.19
CA ASP A 29 5.39 2.38 7.02
C ASP A 29 4.45 2.04 5.86
N LEU A 30 3.72 0.92 5.94
CA LEU A 30 2.76 0.53 4.93
C LEU A 30 1.58 1.49 4.89
N ARG A 31 1.31 2.03 3.69
CA ARG A 31 0.27 3.03 3.44
C ARG A 31 -0.65 2.60 2.31
N LEU A 32 -1.88 3.08 2.42
CA LEU A 32 -2.95 2.77 1.48
C LEU A 32 -3.62 4.04 0.97
N VAL A 33 -3.79 4.10 -0.35
CA VAL A 33 -4.63 5.11 -1.02
C VAL A 33 -5.63 4.42 -1.94
N ARG A 34 -6.91 4.76 -1.80
CA ARG A 34 -7.96 4.26 -2.70
C ARG A 34 -7.95 5.03 -4.01
N SER A 35 -8.05 4.34 -5.13
CA SER A 35 -8.28 4.90 -6.45
C SER A 35 -9.39 4.17 -7.19
N GLY A 36 -10.62 4.71 -7.09
CA GLY A 36 -11.82 4.06 -7.62
C GLY A 36 -12.07 2.72 -6.93
N GLN A 37 -12.05 1.65 -7.71
CA GLN A 37 -12.19 0.26 -7.26
C GLN A 37 -10.84 -0.42 -6.95
N HIS A 38 -9.76 0.34 -6.87
CA HIS A 38 -8.46 -0.19 -6.50
C HIS A 38 -7.91 0.48 -5.23
N LEU A 39 -7.02 -0.23 -4.54
CA LEU A 39 -6.16 0.24 -3.48
C LEU A 39 -4.73 0.18 -3.98
N ILE A 40 -4.01 1.28 -3.78
CA ILE A 40 -2.58 1.38 -4.04
C ILE A 40 -1.91 1.16 -2.69
N VAL A 41 -1.05 0.15 -2.63
CA VAL A 41 -0.24 -0.19 -1.46
C VAL A 41 1.16 0.31 -1.72
N PHE A 42 1.71 1.06 -0.77
CA PHE A 42 3.04 1.62 -0.89
C PHE A 42 3.68 1.81 0.48
N VAL A 43 5.00 1.94 0.48
CA VAL A 43 5.77 2.45 1.61
C VAL A 43 6.37 3.79 1.20
N GLU A 44 6.50 4.71 2.15
CA GLU A 44 7.15 6.01 1.92
C GLU A 44 8.15 6.28 3.04
N ASP A 45 9.34 6.71 2.66
CA ASP A 45 10.34 7.31 3.55
C ASP A 45 10.48 8.82 3.23
N THR A 46 11.52 9.47 3.74
CA THR A 46 11.69 10.93 3.57
C THR A 46 12.00 11.31 2.12
N ASP A 47 12.60 10.42 1.34
CA ASP A 47 13.15 10.69 0.02
C ASP A 47 12.47 9.87 -1.10
N HIS A 48 11.82 8.75 -0.76
CA HIS A 48 11.31 7.80 -1.73
C HIS A 48 9.89 7.31 -1.42
N VAL A 49 9.15 7.02 -2.50
CA VAL A 49 7.87 6.29 -2.46
C VAL A 49 8.02 5.03 -3.30
N VAL A 50 7.79 3.87 -2.68
CA VAL A 50 7.82 2.58 -3.36
C VAL A 50 6.39 2.03 -3.43
N ILE A 51 5.85 1.93 -4.66
CA ILE A 51 4.57 1.26 -4.89
C ILE A 51 4.81 -0.25 -4.84
N VAL A 52 4.19 -0.90 -3.86
CA VAL A 52 4.36 -2.31 -3.57
C VAL A 52 3.38 -3.16 -4.36
N ASP A 53 2.10 -2.76 -4.42
CA ASP A 53 1.07 -3.49 -5.18
C ASP A 53 -0.16 -2.61 -5.50
N PHE A 54 -0.95 -3.08 -6.46
CA PHE A 54 -2.30 -2.60 -6.76
C PHE A 54 -3.31 -3.72 -6.51
N LEU A 55 -4.27 -3.46 -5.62
CA LEU A 55 -5.33 -4.42 -5.31
C LEU A 55 -6.68 -3.92 -5.77
N HIS A 56 -7.50 -4.80 -6.32
CA HIS A 56 -8.92 -4.50 -6.52
C HIS A 56 -9.64 -4.60 -5.17
N ILE A 57 -10.66 -3.79 -4.91
CA ILE A 57 -11.43 -3.80 -3.64
C ILE A 57 -12.17 -5.12 -3.36
N ARG A 58 -12.19 -6.03 -4.34
CA ARG A 58 -12.81 -7.37 -4.24
C ARG A 58 -11.77 -8.47 -3.97
N SER A 59 -10.49 -8.13 -4.03
CA SER A 59 -9.42 -9.04 -3.66
C SER A 59 -9.39 -9.16 -2.14
N ASP A 60 -9.10 -10.37 -1.65
CA ASP A 60 -8.81 -10.59 -0.23
C ASP A 60 -7.47 -9.93 0.11
N LEU A 61 -7.58 -8.67 0.50
CA LEU A 61 -6.48 -7.74 0.72
C LEU A 61 -5.56 -8.18 1.88
N PRO A 62 -6.05 -8.60 3.06
CA PRO A 62 -5.22 -9.20 4.09
C PRO A 62 -4.43 -10.42 3.57
N ALA A 63 -5.11 -11.37 2.92
CA ALA A 63 -4.47 -12.60 2.46
C ALA A 63 -3.40 -12.36 1.39
N ARG A 64 -3.61 -11.39 0.49
CA ARG A 64 -2.65 -11.06 -0.56
C ARG A 64 -1.44 -10.31 -0.02
N ILE A 65 -1.63 -9.40 0.94
CA ILE A 65 -0.48 -8.72 1.59
C ILE A 65 0.33 -9.69 2.44
N GLY A 66 -0.33 -10.59 3.20
CA GLY A 66 0.37 -11.63 3.95
C GLY A 66 1.33 -12.43 3.06
N ARG A 67 0.84 -12.93 1.92
CA ARG A 67 1.68 -13.65 0.95
C ARG A 67 2.85 -12.82 0.43
N LEU A 68 2.65 -11.53 0.19
CA LEU A 68 3.72 -10.65 -0.33
C LEU A 68 4.79 -10.38 0.73
N LEU A 69 4.43 -10.36 2.02
CA LEU A 69 5.37 -10.22 3.12
C LEU A 69 6.14 -11.53 3.36
N ASP A 70 5.45 -12.67 3.25
CA ASP A 70 6.08 -14.00 3.33
C ASP A 70 7.14 -14.16 2.23
N ASP A 71 6.81 -13.80 0.99
CA ASP A 71 7.71 -13.90 -0.18
C ASP A 71 8.95 -12.97 -0.09
N ARG A 72 8.86 -11.90 0.72
CA ARG A 72 9.99 -10.98 1.00
C ARG A 72 10.87 -11.42 2.17
N SER A 73 10.44 -12.43 2.94
CA SER A 73 11.18 -12.93 4.10
C SER A 73 12.14 -14.08 3.72
N ASP A 74 12.04 -14.59 2.49
CA ASP A 74 12.84 -15.69 1.93
C ASP A 74 13.99 -15.23 1.00
N ASP A 75 14.25 -13.90 0.89
CA ASP A 75 15.43 -13.29 0.24
C ASP A 75 16.31 -12.57 1.28
#